data_AF-A0A845C9A3-F1
#
_entry.id   AF-A0A845C9A3-F1
#
_cell.length_a   1.000
_cell.length_b   1.000
_cell.length_c   1.000
_cell.angle_alpha   90.00
_cell.angle_beta   90.00
_cell.angle_gamma   90.00
#
_symmetry.space_group_name_H-M   'P 1'
#
loop_
_entity.id
_entity.type
_entity.pdbx_description
1 polymer ?
#
loop_
_entity_poly.entity_id
_entity_poly.type
_entity_poly.pdbx_seq_one_letter_code
_entity_poly.pdbx_strand_id
1 'polypeptide(L)'
;MATLEREISAMSNHEQDVAGLESPVGPAADLWVAEVRVANFRNIVAAQLPLENGTTFLVGENNSGKSSLLQSIAVACGRRAMREDLHRTQDTIAGEATIELIIRSSGSEFTEVVAQRLAGNYGPGPEPGEWTAIRVTLTPSRESAFLSTRRRYLSWDETSREWQPTPLVPSPQVMELLSAQLVEASRDLSADLARHTSDWGQVLADLGIPADKRAELEDRLSQLGDALREASPTLNTLEEELLKMRSAQSNVEQVEIHPLPGRLEDLTHSVDIVVGGGDDRASLPMRLQGLGSRSLAALRVYFSLCRLRIGVDQG
;
A
#
# COMPACT_ATOMS: atom_id res chain seq x y z
N MET A 1 -30.82 -20.41 -13.06
CA MET A 1 -30.58 -19.38 -14.10
C MET A 1 -31.21 -18.04 -13.73
N ALA A 2 -32.50 -17.99 -13.35
CA ALA A 2 -33.18 -16.73 -12.98
C ALA A 2 -32.58 -15.96 -11.77
N THR A 3 -31.86 -16.63 -10.87
CA THR A 3 -31.21 -15.98 -9.70
C THR A 3 -29.90 -15.28 -10.06
N LEU A 4 -29.13 -15.83 -11.02
CA LEU A 4 -27.88 -15.26 -11.52
C LEU A 4 -28.13 -14.03 -12.41
N GLU A 5 -29.19 -14.05 -13.20
CA GLU A 5 -29.59 -12.89 -14.02
C GLU A 5 -30.07 -11.70 -13.16
N ARG A 6 -30.69 -11.97 -12.00
CA ARG A 6 -31.06 -10.92 -11.03
C ARG A 6 -29.86 -10.30 -10.32
N GLU A 7 -28.83 -11.07 -10.01
CA GLU A 7 -27.59 -10.54 -9.42
C GLU A 7 -26.79 -9.69 -10.44
N ILE A 8 -26.73 -10.11 -11.70
CA ILE A 8 -26.09 -9.34 -12.79
C ILE A 8 -26.87 -8.05 -13.09
N SER A 9 -28.21 -8.09 -13.06
CA SER A 9 -29.04 -6.90 -13.29
C SER A 9 -28.97 -5.91 -12.12
N ALA A 10 -28.81 -6.39 -10.87
CA ALA A 10 -28.56 -5.54 -9.70
C ALA A 10 -27.16 -4.90 -9.74
N MET A 11 -26.15 -5.61 -10.28
CA MET A 11 -24.81 -5.06 -10.50
C MET A 11 -24.78 -3.93 -11.54
N SER A 12 -25.64 -4.01 -12.58
CA SER A 12 -25.76 -2.96 -13.60
C SER A 12 -26.46 -1.69 -13.11
N ASN A 13 -27.41 -1.80 -12.18
CA ASN A 13 -28.11 -0.64 -11.63
C ASN A 13 -27.28 0.10 -10.56
N HIS A 14 -26.40 -0.60 -9.83
CA HIS A 14 -25.50 0.03 -8.87
C HIS A 14 -24.27 0.72 -9.50
N GLU A 15 -23.96 0.47 -10.77
CA GLU A 15 -23.00 1.30 -11.52
C GLU A 15 -23.58 2.69 -11.87
N GLN A 16 -24.91 2.83 -11.91
CA GLN A 16 -25.57 4.10 -12.21
C GLN A 16 -25.76 5.01 -10.99
N ASP A 17 -25.88 4.46 -9.77
CA ASP A 17 -26.07 5.25 -8.54
C ASP A 17 -24.77 5.86 -7.98
N VAL A 18 -23.59 5.45 -8.47
CA VAL A 18 -22.30 6.10 -8.13
C VAL A 18 -21.99 7.29 -9.04
N ALA A 19 -22.83 7.56 -10.05
CA ALA A 19 -22.62 8.65 -11.01
C ALA A 19 -22.80 10.06 -10.40
N GLY A 20 -23.29 10.18 -9.17
CA GLY A 20 -23.54 11.46 -8.49
C GLY A 20 -22.49 11.89 -7.47
N LEU A 21 -21.45 11.07 -7.23
CA LEU A 21 -20.30 11.46 -6.42
C LEU A 21 -19.13 11.69 -7.37
N GLU A 22 -19.00 12.91 -7.89
CA GLU A 22 -17.76 13.32 -8.55
C GLU A 22 -16.61 13.10 -7.56
N SER A 23 -15.86 12.01 -7.77
CA SER A 23 -14.63 11.76 -7.05
C SER A 23 -13.70 12.96 -7.27
N PRO A 24 -13.07 13.53 -6.22
CA PRO A 24 -12.11 14.64 -6.37
C PRO A 24 -10.78 14.19 -7.01
N VAL A 25 -10.80 13.09 -7.76
CA VAL A 25 -9.65 12.30 -8.18
C VAL A 25 -9.20 12.79 -9.55
N GLY A 26 -8.02 13.43 -9.61
CA GLY A 26 -7.34 13.74 -10.87
C GLY A 26 -7.06 12.47 -11.69
N PRO A 27 -6.85 12.59 -13.01
CA PRO A 27 -6.55 11.44 -13.86
C PRO A 27 -5.27 10.73 -13.39
N ALA A 28 -5.25 9.39 -13.43
CA ALA A 28 -4.03 8.64 -13.13
C ALA A 28 -2.89 9.08 -14.07
N ALA A 29 -1.65 9.11 -13.57
CA ALA A 29 -0.48 9.41 -14.39
C ALA A 29 -0.45 8.48 -15.61
N ASP A 30 -0.27 9.05 -16.80
CA ASP A 30 -0.33 8.33 -18.07
C ASP A 30 0.96 7.56 -18.35
N LEU A 31 1.23 6.55 -17.51
CA LEU A 31 2.39 5.69 -17.59
C LEU A 31 2.10 4.32 -17.01
N TRP A 32 2.89 3.34 -17.40
CA TRP A 32 2.81 1.98 -16.85
C TRP A 32 4.20 1.32 -16.85
N VAL A 33 4.40 0.36 -15.95
CA VAL A 33 5.63 -0.44 -15.91
C VAL A 33 5.52 -1.53 -16.97
N ALA A 34 6.32 -1.41 -18.02
CA ALA A 34 6.32 -2.30 -19.18
C ALA A 34 7.18 -3.55 -19.00
N GLU A 35 8.24 -3.44 -18.22
CA GLU A 35 9.10 -4.59 -17.92
C GLU A 35 9.74 -4.41 -16.55
N VAL A 36 9.90 -5.51 -15.83
CA VAL A 36 10.65 -5.57 -14.57
C VAL A 36 11.83 -6.51 -14.73
N ARG A 37 13.03 -6.02 -14.47
CA ARG A 37 14.25 -6.85 -14.42
C ARG A 37 14.74 -6.95 -13.00
N VAL A 38 15.05 -8.17 -12.55
CA VAL A 38 15.49 -8.43 -11.18
C VAL A 38 16.74 -9.27 -11.22
N ALA A 39 17.75 -8.89 -10.45
CA ALA A 39 18.92 -9.73 -10.21
C ALA A 39 19.26 -9.80 -8.72
N ASN A 40 19.71 -10.98 -8.29
CA ASN A 40 20.16 -11.28 -6.95
C ASN A 40 19.15 -10.93 -5.84
N PHE A 41 17.86 -11.16 -6.07
CA PHE A 41 16.78 -10.88 -5.10
C PHE A 41 16.13 -12.19 -4.61
N ARG A 42 16.27 -12.51 -3.32
CA ARG A 42 15.71 -13.73 -2.69
C ARG A 42 16.06 -15.01 -3.44
N ASN A 43 15.09 -15.73 -4.01
CA ASN A 43 15.32 -16.94 -4.79
C ASN A 43 15.54 -16.66 -6.29
N ILE A 44 15.58 -15.39 -6.71
CA ILE A 44 15.80 -14.96 -8.10
C ILE A 44 17.27 -14.56 -8.27
N VAL A 45 18.00 -15.30 -9.13
CA VAL A 45 19.35 -14.93 -9.56
C VAL A 45 19.27 -13.85 -10.64
N ALA A 46 18.47 -14.08 -11.67
CA ALA A 46 18.13 -13.13 -12.72
C ALA A 46 16.75 -13.47 -13.28
N ALA A 47 15.91 -12.46 -13.51
CA ALA A 47 14.63 -12.59 -14.18
C ALA A 47 14.31 -11.31 -14.94
N GLN A 48 13.63 -11.46 -16.07
CA GLN A 48 13.05 -10.37 -16.85
C GLN A 48 11.58 -10.75 -17.09
N LEU A 49 10.67 -9.86 -16.69
CA LEU A 49 9.23 -10.07 -16.86
C LEU A 49 8.65 -8.89 -17.64
N PRO A 50 8.25 -9.08 -18.91
CA PRO A 50 7.37 -8.12 -19.56
C PRO A 50 6.01 -8.12 -18.84
N LEU A 51 5.46 -6.94 -18.65
CA LEU A 51 4.13 -6.73 -18.11
C LEU A 51 3.21 -6.27 -19.23
N GLU A 52 1.91 -6.44 -19.02
CA GLU A 52 0.88 -5.88 -19.90
C GLU A 52 0.32 -4.60 -19.30
N ASN A 53 -0.09 -3.66 -20.16
CA ASN A 53 -0.85 -2.50 -19.73
C ASN A 53 -2.24 -2.97 -19.26
N GLY A 54 -2.40 -3.09 -17.94
CA GLY A 54 -3.59 -3.64 -17.30
C GLY A 54 -3.27 -4.88 -16.48
N THR A 55 -3.73 -6.05 -16.93
CA THR A 55 -3.66 -7.29 -16.13
C THR A 55 -2.60 -8.23 -16.65
N THR A 56 -1.61 -8.57 -15.82
CA THR A 56 -0.62 -9.61 -16.13
C THR A 56 -0.88 -10.85 -15.26
N PHE A 57 -1.04 -12.02 -15.89
CA PHE A 57 -1.20 -13.29 -15.18
C PHE A 57 0.13 -14.02 -15.02
N LEU A 58 0.61 -14.16 -13.78
CA LEU A 58 1.83 -14.89 -13.47
C LEU A 58 1.54 -16.31 -12.99
N VAL A 59 1.78 -17.30 -13.86
CA VAL A 59 1.50 -18.72 -13.58
C VAL A 59 2.81 -19.50 -13.49
N GLY A 60 2.85 -20.48 -12.59
CA GLY A 60 4.00 -21.38 -12.43
C GLY A 60 3.91 -22.18 -11.14
N GLU A 61 4.86 -23.09 -10.94
CA GLU A 61 4.91 -23.94 -9.75
C GLU A 61 5.10 -23.16 -8.44
N ASN A 62 4.67 -23.73 -7.32
CA ASN A 62 4.97 -23.17 -6.01
C ASN A 62 6.48 -23.03 -5.84
N ASN A 63 6.91 -21.96 -5.18
CA ASN A 63 8.33 -21.66 -4.94
C ASN A 63 9.17 -21.30 -6.19
N SER A 64 8.56 -21.12 -7.37
CA SER A 64 9.28 -20.69 -8.59
C SER A 64 9.75 -19.23 -8.59
N GLY A 65 9.47 -18.47 -7.52
CA GLY A 65 9.87 -17.06 -7.40
C GLY A 65 8.80 -16.03 -7.76
N LYS A 66 7.58 -16.44 -8.10
CA LYS A 66 6.46 -15.50 -8.39
C LYS A 66 6.25 -14.45 -7.30
N SER A 67 6.13 -14.89 -6.06
CA SER A 67 5.95 -13.98 -4.91
C SER A 67 7.17 -13.09 -4.70
N SER A 68 8.38 -13.62 -4.88
CA SER A 68 9.62 -12.83 -4.78
C SER A 68 9.68 -11.74 -5.85
N LEU A 69 9.22 -12.03 -7.07
CA LEU A 69 9.15 -11.07 -8.17
C LEU A 69 8.18 -9.94 -7.84
N LEU A 70 6.95 -10.24 -7.42
CA LEU A 70 5.99 -9.21 -6.97
C LEU A 70 6.55 -8.40 -5.79
N GLN A 71 7.24 -9.06 -4.88
CA GLN A 71 7.86 -8.40 -3.74
C GLN A 71 9.03 -7.51 -4.12
N SER A 72 9.74 -7.78 -5.21
CA SER A 72 10.77 -6.88 -5.74
C SER A 72 10.16 -5.59 -6.30
N ILE A 73 9.02 -5.67 -6.99
CA ILE A 73 8.31 -4.50 -7.54
C ILE A 73 7.91 -3.56 -6.39
N ALA A 74 7.31 -4.10 -5.33
CA ALA A 74 6.97 -3.32 -4.15
C ALA A 74 8.18 -2.64 -3.49
N VAL A 75 9.35 -3.29 -3.46
CA VAL A 75 10.59 -2.66 -2.97
C VAL A 75 11.03 -1.52 -3.87
N ALA A 76 11.00 -1.73 -5.18
CA ALA A 76 11.40 -0.71 -6.13
C ALA A 76 10.50 0.54 -6.04
N CYS A 77 9.20 0.34 -5.80
CA CYS A 77 8.21 1.41 -5.58
C CYS A 77 8.21 1.99 -4.14
N GLY A 78 9.14 1.60 -3.26
CA GLY A 78 9.36 2.29 -1.98
C GLY A 78 9.19 1.46 -0.71
N ARG A 79 8.77 0.19 -0.79
CA ARG A 79 8.79 -0.70 0.39
C ARG A 79 10.24 -0.87 0.88
N ARG A 80 10.47 -0.70 2.19
CA ARG A 80 11.81 -0.90 2.78
C ARG A 80 12.27 -2.35 2.57
N ALA A 81 13.48 -2.50 2.04
CA ALA A 81 14.12 -3.79 1.85
C ALA A 81 14.90 -4.23 3.10
N MET A 82 14.87 -5.53 3.38
CA MET A 82 15.57 -6.18 4.49
C MET A 82 16.71 -7.04 3.99
N ARG A 83 17.66 -7.40 4.86
CA ARG A 83 18.78 -8.28 4.48
C ARG A 83 18.35 -9.61 3.85
N GLU A 84 17.18 -10.12 4.23
CA GLU A 84 16.56 -11.34 3.69
C GLU A 84 16.12 -11.20 2.23
N ASP A 85 16.01 -9.98 1.71
CA ASP A 85 15.67 -9.72 0.30
C ASP A 85 16.86 -9.98 -0.64
N LEU A 86 18.09 -10.09 -0.14
CA LEU A 86 19.26 -10.44 -0.95
C LEU A 86 19.25 -11.92 -1.31
N HIS A 87 19.71 -12.24 -2.52
CA HIS A 87 19.85 -13.63 -2.94
C HIS A 87 20.82 -14.38 -2.05
N ARG A 88 20.45 -15.61 -1.70
CA ARG A 88 21.21 -16.46 -0.80
C ARG A 88 21.28 -17.89 -1.33
N THR A 89 22.49 -18.42 -1.33
CA THR A 89 22.79 -19.84 -1.48
C THR A 89 23.10 -20.46 -0.12
N GLN A 90 23.45 -21.74 -0.04
CA GLN A 90 23.82 -22.37 1.24
C GLN A 90 25.05 -21.70 1.89
N ASP A 91 25.97 -21.18 1.07
CA ASP A 91 27.27 -20.71 1.53
C ASP A 91 27.47 -19.20 1.37
N THR A 92 26.63 -18.52 0.57
CA THR A 92 26.84 -17.11 0.21
C THR A 92 25.56 -16.29 0.23
N ILE A 93 25.71 -15.02 0.61
CA ILE A 93 24.69 -13.98 0.46
C ILE A 93 25.23 -12.98 -0.57
N ALA A 94 24.39 -12.60 -1.53
CA ALA A 94 24.75 -11.62 -2.55
C ALA A 94 25.14 -10.28 -1.91
N GLY A 95 26.20 -9.64 -2.42
CA GLY A 95 26.64 -8.33 -1.93
C GLY A 95 25.71 -7.18 -2.34
N GLU A 96 24.91 -7.38 -3.39
CA GLU A 96 23.93 -6.42 -3.88
C GLU A 96 22.80 -7.12 -4.63
N ALA A 97 21.66 -6.45 -4.73
CA ALA A 97 20.54 -6.82 -5.59
C ALA A 97 20.13 -5.63 -6.46
N THR A 98 19.65 -5.90 -7.68
CA THR A 98 19.15 -4.86 -8.59
C THR A 98 17.73 -5.16 -9.03
N ILE A 99 16.91 -4.11 -9.07
CA ILE A 99 15.54 -4.16 -9.57
C ILE A 99 15.38 -2.99 -10.52
N GLU A 100 14.99 -3.25 -11.76
CA GLU A 100 14.80 -2.25 -12.80
C GLU A 100 13.33 -2.19 -13.14
N LEU A 101 12.77 -0.98 -13.08
CA LEU A 101 11.44 -0.67 -13.55
C LEU A 101 11.60 0.03 -14.90
N ILE A 102 11.20 -0.63 -15.98
CA ILE A 102 11.16 -0.06 -17.33
C ILE A 102 9.73 0.44 -17.53
N ILE A 103 9.59 1.74 -17.76
CA ILE A 103 8.33 2.47 -17.74
C ILE A 103 8.10 3.06 -19.13
N ARG A 104 6.86 2.99 -19.59
CA ARG A 104 6.43 3.52 -20.87
C ARG A 104 5.23 4.44 -20.67
N SER A 105 5.07 5.44 -21.52
CA SER A 105 3.78 6.14 -21.66
C SER A 105 2.68 5.14 -22.06
N SER A 106 1.45 5.36 -21.61
CA SER A 106 0.32 4.55 -22.13
C SER A 106 -0.08 4.97 -23.55
N GLY A 107 0.28 6.19 -23.97
CA GLY A 107 0.19 6.69 -25.33
C GLY A 107 1.53 6.62 -26.07
N SER A 108 1.77 7.60 -26.93
CA SER A 108 3.06 7.76 -27.62
C SER A 108 4.06 8.62 -26.83
N GLU A 109 3.57 9.58 -26.05
CA GLU A 109 4.36 10.57 -25.32
C GLU A 109 3.85 10.66 -23.88
N PHE A 110 4.72 11.01 -22.94
CA PHE A 110 4.32 11.32 -21.57
C PHE A 110 3.54 12.64 -21.55
N THR A 111 2.52 12.73 -20.70
CA THR A 111 1.80 14.00 -20.49
C THR A 111 2.75 15.06 -19.94
N GLU A 112 2.42 16.34 -20.14
CA GLU A 112 3.26 17.47 -19.68
C GLU A 112 3.58 17.38 -18.18
N VAL A 113 2.60 16.95 -17.37
CA VAL A 113 2.77 16.76 -15.92
C VAL A 113 3.80 15.68 -15.61
N VAL A 114 3.70 14.52 -16.28
CA VAL A 114 4.65 13.41 -16.08
C VAL A 114 6.04 13.80 -16.59
N ALA A 115 6.12 14.40 -17.79
CA ALA A 115 7.36 14.86 -18.39
C ALA A 115 8.08 15.89 -17.51
N GLN A 116 7.34 16.81 -16.89
CA GLN A 116 7.87 17.81 -15.95
C GLN A 116 8.48 17.13 -14.72
N ARG A 117 7.82 16.13 -14.14
CA ARG A 117 8.37 15.38 -12.99
C ARG A 117 9.58 14.55 -13.35
N LEU A 118 9.56 13.90 -14.51
CA LEU A 118 10.72 13.19 -15.04
C LEU A 118 11.88 14.14 -15.35
N ALA A 119 11.64 15.45 -15.41
CA ALA A 119 12.65 16.49 -15.67
C ALA A 119 13.50 16.19 -16.92
N GLY A 120 12.85 15.71 -17.98
CA GLY A 120 13.51 15.34 -19.25
C GLY A 120 14.28 14.01 -19.22
N ASN A 121 14.20 13.21 -18.15
CA ASN A 121 14.84 11.90 -18.05
C ASN A 121 14.00 10.78 -18.68
N TYR A 122 13.62 10.97 -19.94
CA TYR A 122 12.90 10.01 -20.76
C TYR A 122 13.38 10.12 -22.21
N GLY A 123 13.04 9.14 -23.05
CA GLY A 123 13.48 9.12 -24.44
C GLY A 123 12.99 7.90 -25.20
N PRO A 124 13.65 7.55 -26.33
CA PRO A 124 13.29 6.36 -27.08
C PRO A 124 13.58 5.09 -26.27
N GLY A 125 12.92 4.00 -26.66
CA GLY A 125 13.13 2.69 -26.07
C GLY A 125 13.07 1.59 -27.13
N PRO A 126 12.89 0.31 -26.72
CA PRO A 126 12.93 -0.82 -27.63
C PRO A 126 11.79 -0.82 -28.68
N GLU A 127 10.68 -0.13 -28.40
CA GLU A 127 9.56 0.04 -29.32
C GLU A 127 9.16 1.51 -29.44
N PRO A 128 8.40 1.91 -30.48
CA PRO A 128 7.94 3.30 -30.65
C PRO A 128 7.18 3.84 -29.43
N GLY A 129 7.49 5.07 -29.05
CA GLY A 129 6.91 5.77 -27.91
C GLY A 129 7.99 6.26 -26.95
N GLU A 130 7.57 6.96 -25.90
CA GLU A 130 8.47 7.45 -24.85
C GLU A 130 8.61 6.46 -23.70
N TRP A 131 9.85 6.33 -23.26
CA TRP A 131 10.28 5.40 -22.22
C TRP A 131 11.15 6.11 -21.19
N THR A 132 11.10 5.60 -19.97
CA THR A 132 12.09 5.90 -18.92
C THR A 132 12.34 4.62 -18.15
N ALA A 133 13.48 4.52 -17.48
CA ALA A 133 13.78 3.34 -16.68
C ALA A 133 14.54 3.73 -15.42
N ILE A 134 14.22 3.06 -14.32
CA ILE A 134 14.80 3.32 -13.01
C ILE A 134 15.39 2.02 -12.48
N ARG A 135 16.70 2.02 -12.20
CA ARG A 135 17.37 0.95 -11.47
C ARG A 135 17.44 1.28 -9.99
N VAL A 136 16.95 0.35 -9.18
CA VAL A 136 17.05 0.34 -7.73
C VAL A 136 18.10 -0.69 -7.33
N THR A 137 19.18 -0.24 -6.71
CA THR A 137 20.25 -1.08 -6.19
C THR A 137 20.17 -1.16 -4.68
N LEU A 138 20.13 -2.38 -4.15
CA LEU A 138 20.06 -2.67 -2.72
C LEU A 138 21.42 -3.17 -2.24
N THR A 139 21.97 -2.57 -1.19
CA THR A 139 23.25 -3.01 -0.60
C THR A 139 23.16 -3.10 0.93
N PRO A 140 23.86 -4.05 1.56
CA PRO A 140 23.89 -4.17 3.01
C PRO A 140 24.39 -2.90 3.70
N SER A 141 23.65 -2.45 4.72
CA SER A 141 24.17 -1.47 5.69
C SER A 141 24.89 -2.19 6.83
N ARG A 142 25.97 -1.58 7.35
CA ARG A 142 26.68 -2.07 8.55
C ARG A 142 25.93 -1.72 9.85
N GLU A 143 25.04 -0.73 9.81
CA GLU A 143 24.41 -0.12 10.99
C GLU A 143 22.94 -0.52 11.14
N SER A 144 22.38 -1.26 10.17
CA SER A 144 20.96 -1.58 10.13
C SER A 144 20.69 -2.97 9.58
N ALA A 145 19.59 -3.57 10.03
CA ALA A 145 19.03 -4.77 9.41
C ALA A 145 18.40 -4.49 8.03
N PHE A 146 18.13 -3.21 7.72
CA PHE A 146 17.61 -2.77 6.43
C PHE A 146 18.72 -2.59 5.40
N LEU A 147 18.38 -2.83 4.13
CA LEU A 147 19.27 -2.54 3.02
C LEU A 147 19.24 -1.05 2.70
N SER A 148 20.41 -0.50 2.37
CA SER A 148 20.48 0.83 1.77
C SER A 148 20.04 0.75 0.32
N THR A 149 19.29 1.77 -0.12
CA THR A 149 18.69 1.82 -1.46
C THR A 149 19.30 2.97 -2.23
N ARG A 150 19.83 2.68 -3.43
CA ARG A 150 20.30 3.69 -4.38
C ARG A 150 19.47 3.60 -5.66
N ARG A 151 19.10 4.73 -6.23
CA ARG A 151 18.32 4.81 -7.47
C ARG A 151 19.11 5.53 -8.55
N ARG A 152 18.99 5.08 -9.80
CA ARG A 152 19.54 5.74 -10.99
C ARG A 152 18.61 5.60 -12.17
N TYR A 153 18.58 6.60 -13.04
CA TYR A 153 17.95 6.45 -14.35
C TYR A 153 18.77 5.53 -15.25
N LEU A 154 18.09 4.80 -16.12
CA LEU A 154 18.68 4.10 -17.25
C LEU A 154 18.24 4.78 -18.55
N SER A 155 19.12 4.79 -19.54
CA SER A 155 18.84 5.24 -20.89
C SER A 155 18.97 4.07 -21.86
N TRP A 156 18.08 4.01 -22.85
CA TRP A 156 18.16 3.01 -23.90
C TRP A 156 19.33 3.33 -24.85
N ASP A 157 20.22 2.37 -25.06
CA ASP A 157 21.26 2.46 -26.09
C ASP A 157 20.85 1.62 -27.30
N GLU A 158 20.58 2.29 -28.41
CA GLU A 158 20.15 1.67 -29.67
C GLU A 158 21.24 0.74 -30.27
N THR A 159 22.51 1.00 -29.97
CA THR A 159 23.63 0.22 -30.52
C THR A 159 23.72 -1.15 -29.84
N SER A 160 23.68 -1.17 -28.50
CA SER A 160 23.73 -2.41 -27.73
C SER A 160 22.35 -3.08 -27.57
N ARG A 161 21.26 -2.34 -27.81
CA ARG A 161 19.87 -2.74 -27.51
C ARG A 161 19.71 -3.11 -26.03
N GLU A 162 20.35 -2.33 -25.17
CA GLU A 162 20.34 -2.52 -23.72
C GLU A 162 20.10 -1.21 -22.97
N TRP A 163 19.56 -1.34 -21.75
CA TRP A 163 19.40 -0.23 -20.83
C TRP A 163 20.72 0.04 -20.09
N GLN A 164 21.31 1.21 -20.30
CA GLN A 164 22.57 1.61 -19.71
C GLN A 164 22.36 2.58 -18.53
N PRO A 165 23.10 2.41 -17.42
CA PRO A 165 22.96 3.28 -16.26
C PRO A 165 23.50 4.68 -16.54
N THR A 166 22.70 5.69 -16.17
CA THR A 166 23.10 7.09 -16.20
C THR A 166 23.58 7.53 -14.80
N PRO A 167 24.34 8.63 -14.69
CA PRO A 167 24.69 9.20 -13.39
C PRO A 167 23.50 9.90 -12.70
N LEU A 168 22.37 10.07 -13.39
CA LEU A 168 21.23 10.84 -12.92
C LEU A 168 20.40 10.05 -11.91
N VAL A 169 19.92 10.74 -10.87
CA VAL A 169 19.18 10.15 -9.75
C VAL A 169 17.74 10.64 -9.81
N PRO A 170 16.74 9.74 -9.80
CA PRO A 170 15.33 10.12 -9.72
C PRO A 170 15.03 10.93 -8.46
N SER A 171 14.30 12.03 -8.60
CA SER A 171 13.83 12.83 -7.47
C SER A 171 12.76 12.04 -6.68
N PRO A 172 12.47 12.41 -5.41
CA PRO A 172 11.37 11.81 -4.65
C PRO A 172 10.02 11.89 -5.39
N GLN A 173 9.75 13.02 -6.06
CA GLN A 173 8.54 13.26 -6.85
C GLN A 173 8.35 12.27 -8.01
N VAL A 174 9.45 11.76 -8.57
CA VAL A 174 9.38 10.73 -9.63
C VAL A 174 8.98 9.39 -9.02
N MET A 175 9.42 9.10 -7.80
CA MET A 175 9.03 7.86 -7.14
C MET A 175 7.58 7.90 -6.65
N GLU A 176 7.01 9.08 -6.41
CA GLU A 176 5.59 9.27 -6.11
C GLU A 176 4.68 8.87 -7.28
N LEU A 177 5.19 8.88 -8.53
CA LEU A 177 4.46 8.37 -9.70
C LEU A 177 4.23 6.85 -9.67
N LEU A 178 4.96 6.12 -8.83
CA LEU A 178 4.96 4.66 -8.80
C LEU A 178 4.55 4.16 -7.42
N SER A 179 3.44 3.45 -7.35
CA SER A 179 3.02 2.74 -6.15
C SER A 179 2.73 1.29 -6.47
N ALA A 180 3.20 0.38 -5.62
CA ALA A 180 2.92 -1.04 -5.75
C ALA A 180 2.42 -1.58 -4.42
N GLN A 181 1.18 -2.06 -4.42
CA GLN A 181 0.52 -2.66 -3.28
C GLN A 181 0.39 -4.16 -3.51
N LEU A 182 0.69 -4.95 -2.48
CA LEU A 182 0.63 -6.41 -2.54
C LEU A 182 -0.59 -6.90 -1.78
N VAL A 183 -1.53 -7.49 -2.51
CA VAL A 183 -2.70 -8.14 -1.93
C VAL A 183 -2.46 -9.64 -1.89
N GLU A 184 -2.23 -10.19 -0.71
CA GLU A 184 -2.17 -11.64 -0.53
C GLU A 184 -3.59 -12.22 -0.48
N ALA A 185 -3.86 -13.23 -1.31
CA ALA A 185 -5.09 -14.00 -1.21
C ALA A 185 -5.09 -14.74 0.14
N SER A 186 -6.09 -14.44 0.97
CA SER A 186 -6.33 -14.96 2.34
C SER A 186 -5.60 -14.31 3.53
N ARG A 187 -5.76 -13.00 3.72
CA ARG A 187 -5.86 -12.44 5.08
C ARG A 187 -7.06 -11.52 5.24
N ASP A 188 -7.65 -11.61 6.43
CA ASP A 188 -8.82 -10.87 6.87
C ASP A 188 -8.58 -9.37 6.64
N LEU A 189 -9.39 -8.70 5.81
CA LEU A 189 -9.37 -7.24 5.69
C LEU A 189 -9.42 -6.61 7.10
N SER A 190 -10.15 -7.23 8.04
CA SER A 190 -10.19 -6.87 9.46
C SER A 190 -8.82 -6.88 10.16
N ALA A 191 -7.96 -7.87 9.85
CA ALA A 191 -6.63 -7.99 10.43
C ALA A 191 -5.60 -7.04 9.79
N ASP A 192 -5.86 -6.59 8.57
CA ASP A 192 -5.02 -5.62 7.87
C ASP A 192 -5.40 -4.18 8.23
N LEU A 193 -6.70 -3.89 8.37
CA LEU A 193 -7.24 -2.63 8.92
C LEU A 193 -6.69 -2.31 10.32
N ALA A 194 -6.54 -3.33 11.16
CA ALA A 194 -6.06 -3.15 12.54
C ALA A 194 -4.56 -2.84 12.68
N ARG A 195 -3.77 -2.87 11.60
CA ARG A 195 -2.32 -2.60 11.65
C ARG A 195 -2.01 -1.17 11.18
N HIS A 196 -1.47 -0.34 12.06
CA HIS A 196 -1.00 1.02 11.74
C HIS A 196 0.05 1.08 10.60
N THR A 197 0.80 -0.01 10.38
CA THR A 197 1.83 -0.08 9.31
C THR A 197 1.31 -0.64 7.98
N SER A 198 0.05 -1.09 7.93
CA SER A 198 -0.55 -1.49 6.66
C SER A 198 -0.86 -0.26 5.82
N ASP A 199 -1.01 -0.46 4.51
CA ASP A 199 -1.46 0.58 3.60
C ASP A 199 -2.82 1.18 4.04
N TRP A 200 -3.62 0.43 4.81
CA TRP A 200 -4.89 0.87 5.41
C TRP A 200 -4.73 1.82 6.59
N GLY A 201 -3.84 1.51 7.53
CA GLY A 201 -3.60 2.36 8.70
C GLY A 201 -3.13 3.76 8.30
N GLN A 202 -2.34 3.86 7.22
CA GLN A 202 -1.89 5.13 6.67
C GLN A 202 -3.02 5.94 6.02
N VAL A 203 -3.93 5.29 5.27
CA VAL A 203 -5.06 6.00 4.64
C VAL A 203 -6.11 6.41 5.68
N LEU A 204 -6.38 5.56 6.67
CA LEU A 204 -7.30 5.90 7.76
C LEU A 204 -6.71 6.91 8.76
N ALA A 205 -5.39 7.11 8.78
CA ALA A 205 -4.78 8.22 9.52
C ALA A 205 -4.99 9.57 8.79
N ASP A 206 -5.02 9.53 7.45
CA ASP A 206 -5.23 10.68 6.58
C ASP A 206 -6.66 10.74 6.01
N LEU A 207 -7.63 10.92 6.91
CA LEU A 207 -9.06 11.01 6.54
C LEU A 207 -9.43 12.32 5.83
N GLY A 208 -8.47 13.19 5.52
CA GLY A 208 -8.73 14.51 4.94
C GLY A 208 -9.61 15.41 5.82
N ILE A 209 -9.65 15.17 7.14
CA ILE A 209 -10.48 15.94 8.08
C ILE A 209 -9.79 17.29 8.36
N PRO A 210 -10.48 18.42 8.09
CA PRO A 210 -9.98 19.76 8.42
C PRO A 210 -9.60 19.89 9.91
N ALA A 211 -8.57 20.69 10.21
CA ALA A 211 -8.00 20.79 11.55
C ALA A 211 -9.00 21.25 12.62
N ASP A 212 -9.93 22.13 12.25
CA ASP A 212 -11.03 22.60 13.10
C ASP A 212 -11.99 21.47 13.48
N LYS A 213 -12.40 20.65 12.49
CA LYS A 213 -13.26 19.49 12.74
C LYS A 213 -12.56 18.35 13.47
N ARG A 214 -11.26 18.18 13.24
CA ARG A 214 -10.43 17.18 13.95
C ARG A 214 -10.45 17.46 15.45
N ALA A 215 -10.17 18.70 15.85
CA ALA A 215 -10.17 19.09 17.25
C ALA A 215 -11.54 18.88 17.92
N GLU A 216 -12.63 19.22 17.21
CA GLU A 216 -14.00 18.98 17.70
C GLU A 216 -14.28 17.49 17.96
N LEU A 217 -13.87 16.62 17.03
CA LEU A 217 -14.09 15.17 17.16
C LEU A 217 -13.24 14.54 18.27
N GLU A 218 -11.99 14.99 18.44
CA GLU A 218 -11.11 14.52 19.51
C GLU A 218 -11.63 14.95 20.89
N ASP A 219 -12.16 16.16 21.03
CA ASP A 219 -12.81 16.62 22.26
C ASP A 219 -14.04 15.75 22.62
N ARG A 220 -14.89 15.43 21.63
CA ARG A 220 -16.03 14.52 21.84
C ARG A 220 -15.62 13.11 22.24
N LEU A 221 -14.53 12.59 21.66
CA LEU A 221 -13.99 11.28 22.02
C LEU A 221 -13.47 11.27 23.46
N SER A 222 -12.79 12.33 23.88
CA SER A 222 -12.34 12.49 25.27
C SER A 222 -13.54 12.47 26.22
N GLN A 223 -14.56 13.28 25.95
CA GLN A 223 -15.76 13.36 26.78
C GLN A 223 -16.50 12.01 26.88
N LEU A 224 -16.57 11.26 25.78
CA LEU A 224 -17.16 9.92 25.78
C LEU A 224 -16.30 8.93 26.58
N GLY A 225 -14.98 9.02 26.46
CA GLY A 225 -14.03 8.21 27.22
C GLY A 225 -14.16 8.45 28.73
N ASP A 226 -14.31 9.70 29.13
CA ASP A 226 -14.53 10.10 30.53
C ASP A 226 -15.87 9.56 31.05
N ALA A 227 -16.95 9.72 30.29
CA ALA A 227 -18.26 9.18 30.65
C ALA A 227 -18.24 7.65 30.80
N LEU A 228 -17.49 6.93 29.93
CA LEU A 228 -17.35 5.47 30.02
C LEU A 228 -16.56 5.04 31.25
N ARG A 229 -15.53 5.81 31.64
CA ARG A 229 -14.76 5.59 32.86
C ARG A 229 -15.64 5.77 34.09
N GLU A 230 -16.35 6.89 34.18
CA GLU A 230 -17.25 7.18 35.30
C GLU A 230 -18.33 6.11 35.46
N ALA A 231 -18.85 5.59 34.35
CA ALA A 231 -19.88 4.55 34.34
C ALA A 231 -19.35 3.13 34.64
N SER A 232 -18.04 2.88 34.60
CA SER A 232 -17.45 1.53 34.69
C SER A 232 -16.69 1.30 36.00
N PRO A 233 -17.28 0.57 36.96
CA PRO A 233 -16.61 0.19 38.20
C PRO A 233 -15.32 -0.62 37.96
N THR A 234 -15.31 -1.44 36.90
CA THR A 234 -14.17 -2.29 36.54
C THR A 234 -12.94 -1.48 36.14
N LEU A 235 -13.12 -0.39 35.38
CA LEU A 235 -12.00 0.47 34.98
C LEU A 235 -11.38 1.18 36.18
N ASN A 236 -12.22 1.66 37.10
CA ASN A 236 -11.77 2.32 38.33
C ASN A 236 -10.95 1.35 39.21
N THR A 237 -11.40 0.11 39.38
CA THR A 237 -10.64 -0.90 40.14
C THR A 237 -9.30 -1.23 39.48
N LEU A 238 -9.24 -1.33 38.15
CA LEU A 238 -7.99 -1.59 37.44
C LEU A 238 -6.99 -0.43 37.61
N GLU A 239 -7.47 0.80 37.58
CA GLU A 239 -6.64 2.00 37.77
C GLU A 239 -6.06 2.05 39.19
N GLU A 240 -6.88 1.75 40.21
CA GLU A 240 -6.43 1.62 41.60
C GLU A 240 -5.35 0.53 41.77
N GLU A 241 -5.48 -0.62 41.11
CA GLU A 241 -4.45 -1.68 41.15
C GLU A 241 -3.17 -1.26 40.43
N LEU A 242 -3.27 -0.62 39.26
CA LEU A 242 -2.09 -0.13 38.53
C LEU A 242 -1.38 1.00 39.29
N LEU A 243 -2.11 1.85 40.01
CA LEU A 243 -1.52 2.87 40.90
C LEU A 243 -0.70 2.25 42.04
N LYS A 244 -0.98 1.01 42.45
CA LYS A 244 -0.14 0.29 43.43
C LYS A 244 1.23 -0.07 42.85
N MET A 245 1.37 -0.24 41.53
CA MET A 245 2.68 -0.45 40.87
C MET A 245 3.64 0.73 41.07
N ARG A 246 3.11 1.92 41.32
CA ARG A 246 3.89 3.12 41.67
C ARG A 246 4.75 2.93 42.91
N SER A 247 4.33 2.07 43.84
CA SER A 247 5.11 1.74 45.04
C SER A 247 6.38 0.91 44.75
N ALA A 248 6.45 0.27 43.58
CA ALA A 248 7.56 -0.59 43.16
C ALA A 248 8.54 0.07 42.17
N GLN A 249 8.15 1.17 41.50
CA GLN A 249 8.99 1.89 40.53
C GLN A 249 8.88 3.41 40.72
N SER A 250 9.96 4.04 41.17
CA SER A 250 10.04 5.48 41.48
C SER A 250 9.91 6.43 40.28
N ASN A 251 9.88 5.91 39.06
CA ASN A 251 9.94 6.70 37.82
C ASN A 251 8.60 6.82 37.10
N VAL A 252 7.51 6.28 37.66
CA VAL A 252 6.16 6.38 37.09
C VAL A 252 5.37 7.42 37.88
N GLU A 253 5.20 8.61 37.31
CA GLU A 253 4.54 9.73 37.99
C GLU A 253 3.01 9.68 37.88
N GLN A 254 2.47 9.16 36.77
CA GLN A 254 1.03 9.12 36.48
C GLN A 254 0.69 7.86 35.69
N VAL A 255 -0.41 7.20 36.06
CA VAL A 255 -0.98 6.05 35.34
C VAL A 255 -2.44 6.37 35.08
N GLU A 256 -2.80 6.47 33.80
CA GLU A 256 -4.17 6.75 33.36
C GLU A 256 -4.63 5.65 32.40
N ILE A 257 -5.83 5.12 32.63
CA ILE A 257 -6.46 4.15 31.72
C ILE A 257 -7.38 4.88 30.74
N HIS A 258 -7.04 5.03 29.47
CA HIS A 258 -7.98 5.61 28.49
C HIS A 258 -8.80 4.51 27.81
N PRO A 259 -10.13 4.44 28.01
CA PRO A 259 -10.96 3.37 27.43
C PRO A 259 -11.29 3.59 25.95
N LEU A 260 -11.09 4.81 25.44
CA LEU A 260 -11.18 5.17 24.04
C LEU A 260 -9.90 5.90 23.62
N PRO A 261 -9.52 5.84 22.34
CA PRO A 261 -8.38 6.58 21.85
C PRO A 261 -8.63 8.10 21.92
N GLY A 262 -7.66 8.85 22.43
CA GLY A 262 -7.75 10.31 22.56
C GLY A 262 -7.48 11.07 21.26
N ARG A 263 -6.96 10.39 20.23
CA ARG A 263 -6.66 10.96 18.92
C ARG A 263 -7.33 10.18 17.81
N LEU A 264 -7.70 10.86 16.72
CA LEU A 264 -8.32 10.19 15.57
C LEU A 264 -7.38 9.21 14.87
N GLU A 265 -6.08 9.48 14.87
CA GLU A 265 -5.06 8.58 14.28
C GLU A 265 -5.02 7.20 14.98
N ASP A 266 -5.39 7.17 16.25
CA ASP A 266 -5.41 5.94 17.04
C ASP A 266 -6.71 5.14 16.86
N LEU A 267 -7.79 5.77 16.36
CA LEU A 267 -9.06 5.07 16.04
C LEU A 267 -8.94 4.08 14.89
N THR A 268 -7.89 4.18 14.08
CA THR A 268 -7.60 3.25 12.98
C THR A 268 -7.62 1.79 13.43
N HIS A 269 -7.21 1.51 14.68
CA HIS A 269 -7.22 0.19 15.30
C HIS A 269 -8.62 -0.34 15.67
N SER A 270 -9.64 0.52 15.64
CA SER A 270 -11.02 0.22 16.09
C SER A 270 -12.06 0.24 14.97
N VAL A 271 -11.62 0.46 13.71
CA VAL A 271 -12.49 0.45 12.54
C VAL A 271 -12.93 -0.99 12.24
N ASP A 272 -14.23 -1.28 12.39
CA ASP A 272 -14.84 -2.55 12.01
C ASP A 272 -15.75 -2.32 10.79
N ILE A 273 -15.65 -3.21 9.80
CA ILE A 273 -16.55 -3.18 8.64
C ILE A 273 -17.71 -4.11 8.94
N VAL A 274 -18.91 -3.53 9.01
CA VAL A 274 -20.13 -4.27 9.27
C VAL A 274 -20.92 -4.39 7.97
N VAL A 275 -21.29 -5.61 7.59
CA VAL A 275 -22.13 -5.87 6.41
C VAL A 275 -23.55 -6.12 6.88
N GLY A 276 -24.46 -5.24 6.47
CA GLY A 276 -25.89 -5.40 6.72
C GLY A 276 -26.46 -6.56 5.93
N GLY A 277 -27.20 -7.45 6.59
CA GLY A 277 -28.22 -8.24 5.89
C GLY A 277 -29.43 -7.33 5.67
N GLY A 278 -30.14 -7.48 4.55
CA GLY A 278 -31.36 -6.68 4.27
C GLY A 278 -32.39 -6.72 5.41
N ASP A 279 -33.40 -5.85 5.34
CA ASP A 279 -34.34 -5.35 6.37
C ASP A 279 -34.69 -6.18 7.62
N ASP A 280 -34.45 -7.50 7.65
CA ASP A 280 -34.81 -8.42 8.73
C ASP A 280 -33.64 -9.29 9.26
N ARG A 281 -32.38 -8.98 8.91
CA ARG A 281 -31.20 -9.71 9.39
C ARG A 281 -30.25 -8.81 10.17
N ALA A 282 -29.73 -9.33 11.28
CA ALA A 282 -28.69 -8.64 12.06
C ALA A 282 -27.47 -8.34 11.18
N SER A 283 -27.02 -7.10 11.27
CA SER A 283 -25.76 -6.68 10.68
C SER A 283 -24.61 -7.44 11.34
N LEU A 284 -23.76 -8.08 10.54
CA LEU A 284 -22.68 -8.91 11.04
C LEU A 284 -21.33 -8.29 10.69
N PRO A 285 -20.41 -8.15 11.65
CA PRO A 285 -19.03 -7.81 11.40
C PRO A 285 -18.43 -8.68 10.29
N MET A 286 -17.60 -8.09 9.45
CA MET A 286 -16.97 -8.77 8.32
C MET A 286 -16.17 -10.01 8.73
N ARG A 287 -15.60 -10.01 9.95
CA ARG A 287 -14.96 -11.21 10.54
C ARG A 287 -15.89 -12.42 10.66
N LEU A 288 -17.20 -12.20 10.78
CA LEU A 288 -18.25 -13.23 10.87
C LEU A 288 -18.86 -13.58 9.50
N GLN A 289 -18.41 -12.95 8.42
CA GLN A 289 -18.88 -13.22 7.07
C GLN A 289 -18.12 -14.39 6.42
N GLY A 290 -18.75 -15.02 5.41
CA GLY A 290 -18.13 -16.11 4.65
C GLY A 290 -16.88 -15.65 3.87
N LEU A 291 -15.99 -16.59 3.56
CA LEU A 291 -14.72 -16.30 2.87
C LEU A 291 -14.90 -15.56 1.53
N GLY A 292 -15.98 -15.84 0.79
CA GLY A 292 -16.27 -15.17 -0.49
C GLY A 292 -16.61 -13.69 -0.35
N SER A 293 -17.49 -13.33 0.58
CA SER A 293 -17.86 -11.93 0.84
C SER A 293 -16.71 -11.14 1.46
N ARG A 294 -15.89 -11.77 2.31
CA ARG A 294 -14.66 -11.18 2.85
C ARG A 294 -13.64 -10.86 1.75
N SER A 295 -13.43 -11.78 0.81
CA SER A 295 -12.52 -11.56 -0.33
C SER A 295 -13.02 -10.47 -1.28
N LEU A 296 -14.33 -10.42 -1.54
CA LEU A 296 -14.92 -9.37 -2.38
C LEU A 296 -14.85 -7.99 -1.70
N ALA A 297 -15.14 -7.92 -0.41
CA ALA A 297 -15.00 -6.69 0.37
C ALA A 297 -13.54 -6.22 0.37
N ALA A 298 -12.58 -7.11 0.64
CA ALA A 298 -11.16 -6.81 0.54
C ALA A 298 -10.79 -6.22 -0.83
N LEU A 299 -11.23 -6.83 -1.93
CA LEU A 299 -10.99 -6.32 -3.29
C LEU A 299 -11.65 -4.97 -3.56
N ARG A 300 -12.92 -4.77 -3.16
CA ARG A 300 -13.64 -3.51 -3.41
C ARG A 300 -13.05 -2.34 -2.63
N VAL A 301 -12.74 -2.60 -1.37
CA VAL A 301 -12.15 -1.62 -0.46
C VAL A 301 -10.74 -1.31 -1.01
N TYR A 302 -9.95 -2.32 -1.41
CA TYR A 302 -8.67 -2.14 -2.12
C TYR A 302 -8.77 -1.29 -3.40
N PHE A 303 -9.71 -1.59 -4.31
CA PHE A 303 -9.89 -0.78 -5.52
C PHE A 303 -10.22 0.69 -5.21
N SER A 304 -11.01 0.92 -4.17
CA SER A 304 -11.34 2.27 -3.71
C SER A 304 -10.10 3.00 -3.18
N LEU A 305 -9.21 2.31 -2.47
CA LEU A 305 -7.93 2.88 -2.05
C LEU A 305 -6.99 3.17 -3.20
N CYS A 306 -6.87 2.26 -4.17
CA CYS A 306 -6.07 2.53 -5.35
C CYS A 306 -6.56 3.84 -5.98
N ARG A 307 -7.87 4.04 -6.12
CA ARG A 307 -8.42 5.30 -6.64
C ARG A 307 -8.11 6.52 -5.76
N LEU A 308 -8.26 6.41 -4.44
CA LEU A 308 -7.97 7.51 -3.51
C LEU A 308 -6.48 7.88 -3.52
N ARG A 309 -5.58 6.89 -3.54
CA ARG A 309 -4.13 7.12 -3.45
C ARG A 309 -3.50 7.44 -4.81
N ILE A 310 -4.09 6.97 -5.91
CA ILE A 310 -3.66 7.25 -7.30
C ILE A 310 -4.20 8.60 -7.81
N GLY A 311 -4.92 9.38 -6.98
CA GLY A 311 -5.36 10.73 -7.39
C GLY A 311 -5.45 11.80 -6.31
N VAL A 312 -4.99 11.55 -5.07
CA VAL A 312 -4.85 12.62 -4.07
C VAL A 312 -3.53 13.37 -4.21
N ASP A 313 -2.57 12.84 -4.95
CA ASP A 313 -1.43 13.65 -5.35
C ASP A 313 -0.88 13.16 -6.69
N GLN A 314 -0.73 14.14 -7.59
CA GLN A 314 0.33 14.19 -8.58
C GLN A 314 0.00 13.55 -9.96
N GLY A 315 -0.86 14.20 -10.76
CA GLY A 315 -1.12 13.85 -12.18
C GLY A 315 -2.32 14.57 -12.77
#